data_AF-A0A833SR62-F1
#
_entry.id   AF-A0A833SR62-F1
#
_cell.length_a   1.000
_cell.length_b   1.000
_cell.length_c   1.000
_cell.angle_alpha   90.00
_cell.angle_beta   90.00
_cell.angle_gamma   90.00
#
_symmetry.space_group_name_H-M   'P 1'
#
loop_
_entity.id
_entity.type
_entity.pdbx_description
1 polymer ?
#
loop_
_entity_poly.entity_id
_entity_poly.type
_entity_poly.pdbx_seq_one_letter_code
_entity_poly.pdbx_strand_id
1 'polypeptide(L)'
;MLVSTAKGHGYMTAPKVEFTFNGDNTQYMATIDASKSGFSGIFGGSPTDNTANFNKGFAASKYKSLKEFMNDKMILVNEDFTKECGYTKPDATPQPLPKTYVEWSHGAGEGFTLSHEGPCEVYCDETRVFQDDNCPKNFPAAPAKLPFDHDACLGSSQLSIYWIALHSPSWQVYINCAPLEKTTSTGAKSKFAVGGGGSSTTPSTGSSSTAQTTDDSSQTTDASSSTEQTTDAPTTPTTYAPADTEAPSTPESPATEAPSTPESPATEVPAAPESPATEAPAPTEAPATDAPAGNTGASQTSDDTSKCTVRRRRHLRN
;
A
#
# COMPACT_ATOMS: atom_id res chain seq x y z
N MET A 1 -30.47 0.96 1.25
CA MET A 1 -29.31 0.49 2.04
C MET A 1 -28.16 1.44 1.81
N LEU A 2 -27.77 2.22 2.82
CA LEU A 2 -26.50 2.93 2.81
C LEU A 2 -25.42 1.90 3.11
N VAL A 3 -24.73 1.43 2.09
CA VAL A 3 -23.53 0.62 2.25
C VAL A 3 -22.49 1.54 2.87
N SER A 4 -22.24 1.39 4.17
CA SER A 4 -21.06 1.94 4.83
C SER A 4 -19.85 1.30 4.16
N THR A 5 -19.35 1.95 3.10
CA THR A 5 -18.10 1.60 2.45
C THR A 5 -17.01 1.83 3.48
N ALA A 6 -16.50 0.75 4.07
CA ALA A 6 -15.30 0.83 4.88
C ALA A 6 -14.21 1.48 4.01
N LYS A 7 -13.82 2.71 4.37
CA LYS A 7 -12.69 3.42 3.77
C LYS A 7 -11.45 2.82 4.44
N GLY A 8 -10.88 1.76 3.85
CA GLY A 8 -9.66 1.10 4.36
C GLY A 8 -8.46 1.25 3.42
N HIS A 9 -8.44 2.37 2.74
CA HIS A 9 -7.83 2.62 1.45
C HIS A 9 -6.53 3.43 1.64
N GLY A 10 -5.71 3.75 0.63
CA GLY A 10 -4.58 4.66 0.88
C GLY A 10 -3.70 4.93 -0.32
N TYR A 11 -2.66 5.73 -0.11
CA TYR A 11 -1.67 6.05 -1.13
C TYR A 11 -0.30 6.36 -0.54
N MET A 12 0.72 6.31 -1.39
CA MET A 12 2.10 6.66 -1.05
C MET A 12 2.27 8.18 -0.92
N THR A 13 2.67 8.67 0.26
CA THR A 13 2.90 10.10 0.53
C THR A 13 4.36 10.51 0.43
N ALA A 14 5.29 9.58 0.64
CA ALA A 14 6.72 9.81 0.47
C ALA A 14 7.36 8.60 -0.24
N PRO A 15 7.94 8.77 -1.45
CA PRO A 15 7.90 9.98 -2.28
C PRO A 15 6.46 10.35 -2.66
N LYS A 16 6.21 11.64 -2.92
CA LYS A 16 4.87 12.12 -3.25
C LYS A 16 4.43 11.60 -4.62
N VAL A 17 3.22 11.04 -4.70
CA VAL A 17 2.63 10.62 -5.98
C VAL A 17 1.74 11.70 -6.59
N GLU A 18 1.58 11.65 -7.91
CA GLU A 18 0.53 12.37 -8.64
C GLU A 18 -0.45 11.35 -9.23
N PHE A 19 -1.75 11.64 -9.19
CA PHE A 19 -2.81 10.72 -9.64
C PHE A 19 -3.24 11.00 -11.08
N THR A 20 -3.66 9.97 -11.80
CA THR A 20 -4.17 10.06 -13.19
C THR A 20 -5.59 10.61 -13.28
N PHE A 21 -6.30 10.71 -12.15
CA PHE A 21 -7.70 11.15 -12.09
C PHE A 21 -7.94 12.10 -10.90
N ASN A 22 -9.08 12.80 -10.95
CA ASN A 22 -9.61 13.58 -9.81
C ASN A 22 -10.72 12.77 -9.14
N GLY A 23 -10.54 12.39 -7.88
CA GLY A 23 -11.52 11.57 -7.15
C GLY A 23 -10.94 11.01 -5.85
N ASP A 24 -11.51 9.88 -5.40
CA ASP A 24 -11.00 9.15 -4.25
C ASP A 24 -9.65 8.50 -4.59
N ASN A 25 -8.57 9.14 -4.15
CA ASN A 25 -7.19 8.71 -4.37
C ASN A 25 -6.75 7.55 -3.46
N THR A 26 -7.62 7.14 -2.54
CA THR A 26 -7.33 6.05 -1.62
C THR A 26 -7.70 4.68 -2.23
N GLN A 27 -8.59 4.64 -3.23
CA GLN A 27 -9.18 3.41 -3.77
C GLN A 27 -8.18 2.32 -4.19
N TYR A 28 -8.60 1.05 -4.17
CA TYR A 28 -7.78 -0.04 -4.74
C TYR A 28 -7.79 -0.01 -6.28
N MET A 29 -6.71 -0.48 -6.90
CA MET A 29 -6.52 -0.44 -8.36
C MET A 29 -6.88 -1.75 -9.07
N ALA A 30 -6.88 -2.87 -8.35
CA ALA A 30 -7.22 -4.16 -8.90
C ALA A 30 -7.78 -5.10 -7.83
N THR A 31 -8.34 -6.22 -8.28
CA THR A 31 -8.80 -7.29 -7.41
C THR A 31 -8.12 -8.61 -7.76
N ILE A 32 -8.01 -9.49 -6.77
CA ILE A 32 -7.67 -10.90 -6.94
C ILE A 32 -8.71 -11.70 -6.17
N ASP A 33 -9.45 -12.57 -6.86
CA ASP A 33 -10.34 -13.53 -6.19
C ASP A 33 -9.50 -14.65 -5.59
N ALA A 34 -9.67 -14.90 -4.28
CA ALA A 34 -8.98 -15.95 -3.55
C ALA A 34 -9.10 -17.32 -4.23
N SER A 35 -10.26 -17.63 -4.83
CA SER A 35 -10.50 -18.89 -5.56
C SER A 35 -9.66 -19.02 -6.85
N LYS A 36 -9.15 -17.90 -7.38
CA LYS A 36 -8.30 -17.84 -8.59
C LYS A 36 -6.81 -17.67 -8.26
N SER A 37 -6.46 -17.47 -7.00
CA SER A 37 -5.08 -17.34 -6.55
C SER A 37 -4.26 -18.62 -6.73
N GLY A 38 -4.91 -19.78 -6.65
CA GLY A 38 -4.26 -21.09 -6.57
C GLY A 38 -3.79 -21.44 -5.15
N PHE A 39 -4.11 -20.61 -4.15
CA PHE A 39 -3.78 -20.86 -2.75
C PHE A 39 -4.91 -21.62 -2.04
N SER A 40 -4.53 -22.53 -1.17
CA SER A 40 -5.46 -23.22 -0.27
C SER A 40 -5.61 -22.43 1.03
N GLY A 41 -6.79 -22.47 1.64
CA GLY A 41 -7.09 -21.75 2.88
C GLY A 41 -8.51 -21.21 2.91
N ILE A 42 -8.93 -20.75 4.08
CA ILE A 42 -10.20 -20.04 4.27
C ILE A 42 -9.90 -18.54 4.21
N PHE A 43 -10.53 -17.83 3.28
CA PHE A 43 -10.31 -16.38 3.05
C PHE A 43 -11.54 -15.53 3.36
N GLY A 44 -12.51 -16.08 4.08
CA GLY A 44 -13.68 -15.36 4.61
C GLY A 44 -13.62 -15.13 6.12
N GLY A 45 -12.46 -15.34 6.74
CA GLY A 45 -12.24 -15.19 8.18
C GLY A 45 -11.75 -13.79 8.56
N SER A 46 -11.08 -13.69 9.71
CA SER A 46 -10.48 -12.44 10.16
C SER A 46 -9.34 -11.99 9.23
N PRO A 47 -9.03 -10.68 9.13
CA PRO A 47 -7.90 -10.20 8.34
C PRO A 47 -6.57 -10.86 8.73
N THR A 48 -6.34 -11.11 10.03
CA THR A 48 -5.16 -11.82 10.52
C THR A 48 -5.10 -13.26 9.99
N ASP A 49 -6.21 -14.02 10.06
CA ASP A 49 -6.25 -15.42 9.60
C ASP A 49 -6.12 -15.52 8.08
N ASN A 50 -6.78 -14.62 7.35
CA ASN A 50 -6.69 -14.55 5.90
C ASN A 50 -5.24 -14.23 5.47
N THR A 51 -4.55 -13.33 6.18
CA THR A 51 -3.14 -13.01 5.94
C THR A 51 -2.23 -14.20 6.23
N ALA A 52 -2.46 -14.93 7.32
CA ALA A 52 -1.71 -16.15 7.61
C ALA A 52 -1.91 -17.23 6.53
N ASN A 53 -3.16 -17.44 6.06
CA ASN A 53 -3.46 -18.37 4.98
C ASN A 53 -2.82 -17.95 3.65
N PHE A 54 -2.84 -16.64 3.34
CA PHE A 54 -2.19 -16.11 2.14
C PHE A 54 -0.68 -16.36 2.21
N ASN A 55 -0.02 -15.99 3.30
CA ASN A 55 1.42 -16.14 3.45
C ASN A 55 1.85 -17.61 3.35
N LYS A 56 1.07 -18.53 3.93
CA LYS A 56 1.29 -19.98 3.77
C LYS A 56 1.15 -20.43 2.31
N GLY A 57 0.12 -19.98 1.61
CA GLY A 57 -0.10 -20.31 0.20
C GLY A 57 0.98 -19.73 -0.71
N PHE A 58 1.34 -18.46 -0.49
CA PHE A 58 2.37 -17.73 -1.22
C PHE A 58 3.75 -18.38 -1.06
N ALA A 59 4.14 -18.75 0.16
CA ALA A 59 5.40 -19.44 0.44
C ALA A 59 5.50 -20.83 -0.24
N ALA A 60 4.37 -21.51 -0.43
CA ALA A 60 4.31 -22.79 -1.15
C ALA A 60 4.18 -22.63 -2.67
N SER A 61 4.08 -21.40 -3.17
CA SER A 61 3.81 -21.11 -4.57
C SER A 61 5.10 -21.03 -5.41
N LYS A 62 4.92 -20.85 -6.73
CA LYS A 62 6.02 -20.60 -7.66
C LYS A 62 6.55 -19.16 -7.61
N TYR A 63 5.74 -18.21 -7.13
CA TYR A 63 6.07 -16.79 -7.18
C TYR A 63 7.21 -16.46 -6.22
N LYS A 64 8.10 -15.56 -6.64
CA LYS A 64 9.26 -15.14 -5.86
C LYS A 64 9.05 -13.80 -5.17
N SER A 65 8.03 -13.05 -5.58
CA SER A 65 7.64 -11.80 -4.96
C SER A 65 6.14 -11.54 -5.07
N LEU A 66 5.65 -10.65 -4.20
CA LEU A 66 4.27 -10.19 -4.24
C LEU A 66 3.99 -9.43 -5.55
N LYS A 67 4.94 -8.60 -6.02
CA LYS A 67 4.88 -7.95 -7.35
C LYS A 67 4.59 -8.97 -8.46
N GLU A 68 5.31 -10.09 -8.49
CA GLU A 68 5.13 -11.14 -9.51
C GLU A 68 3.75 -11.79 -9.41
N PHE A 69 3.33 -12.17 -8.19
CA PHE A 69 2.02 -12.76 -7.94
C PHE A 69 0.87 -11.84 -8.37
N MET A 70 0.92 -10.56 -7.97
CA MET A 70 -0.13 -9.60 -8.30
C MET A 70 -0.16 -9.33 -9.80
N ASN A 71 0.99 -9.16 -10.45
CA ASN A 71 1.04 -8.95 -11.90
C ASN A 71 0.40 -10.11 -12.69
N ASP A 72 0.56 -11.35 -12.23
CA ASP A 72 -0.05 -12.54 -12.86
C ASP A 72 -1.56 -12.65 -12.59
N LYS A 73 -2.02 -12.35 -11.37
CA LYS A 73 -3.39 -12.66 -10.93
C LYS A 73 -4.39 -11.51 -10.97
N MET A 74 -3.92 -10.27 -10.90
CA MET A 74 -4.83 -9.15 -10.68
C MET A 74 -5.66 -8.80 -11.90
N ILE A 75 -6.90 -8.39 -11.63
CA ILE A 75 -7.84 -7.85 -12.60
C ILE A 75 -8.05 -6.38 -12.25
N LEU A 76 -7.66 -5.48 -13.16
CA LEU A 76 -7.83 -4.04 -12.98
C LEU A 76 -9.30 -3.69 -12.84
N VAL A 77 -9.63 -2.79 -11.92
CA VAL A 77 -11.01 -2.31 -11.74
C VAL A 77 -11.38 -1.21 -12.72
N ASN A 78 -10.38 -0.62 -13.38
CA ASN A 78 -10.52 0.41 -14.39
C ASN A 78 -9.46 0.18 -15.48
N GLU A 79 -9.86 0.30 -16.74
CA GLU A 79 -8.99 0.10 -17.92
C GLU A 79 -7.91 1.18 -18.05
N ASP A 80 -8.10 2.35 -17.44
CA ASP A 80 -7.12 3.44 -17.41
C ASP A 80 -6.00 3.21 -16.38
N PHE A 81 -6.12 2.18 -15.54
CA PHE A 81 -5.09 1.83 -14.56
C PHE A 81 -4.03 0.91 -15.18
N THR A 82 -2.83 0.93 -14.63
CA THR A 82 -1.68 0.16 -15.13
C THR A 82 -1.20 -0.84 -14.10
N LYS A 83 -0.57 -1.92 -14.54
CA LYS A 83 -0.02 -2.93 -13.61
C LYS A 83 1.26 -2.42 -12.91
N GLU A 84 1.91 -1.44 -13.52
CA GLU A 84 3.19 -0.88 -13.11
C GLU A 84 3.02 0.19 -12.03
N CYS A 85 2.02 1.06 -12.18
CA CYS A 85 1.83 2.25 -11.36
C CYS A 85 0.40 2.41 -10.83
N GLY A 86 -0.49 1.44 -11.07
CA GLY A 86 -1.89 1.60 -10.73
C GLY A 86 -2.47 2.83 -11.39
N TYR A 87 -2.89 3.78 -10.56
CA TYR A 87 -3.49 5.05 -10.98
C TYR A 87 -2.62 6.27 -10.64
N THR A 88 -1.32 6.07 -10.40
CA THR A 88 -0.35 7.16 -10.26
C THR A 88 0.40 7.38 -11.56
N LYS A 89 0.83 8.62 -11.81
CA LYS A 89 1.53 9.02 -13.04
C LYS A 89 3.01 8.60 -13.00
N PRO A 90 3.48 7.69 -13.88
CA PRO A 90 4.89 7.32 -13.95
C PRO A 90 5.79 8.46 -14.46
N ASP A 91 5.23 9.40 -15.22
CA ASP A 91 5.90 10.54 -15.85
C ASP A 91 5.61 11.88 -15.13
N ALA A 92 5.17 11.81 -13.87
CA ALA A 92 5.01 12.97 -13.00
C ALA A 92 6.33 13.73 -12.77
N THR A 93 6.25 14.86 -12.07
CA THR A 93 7.46 15.57 -11.63
C THR A 93 8.30 14.65 -10.73
N PRO A 94 9.58 14.37 -11.07
CA PRO A 94 10.44 13.52 -10.25
C PRO A 94 10.53 14.03 -8.81
N GLN A 95 10.48 13.12 -7.85
CA GLN A 95 10.57 13.42 -6.42
C GLN A 95 11.95 13.07 -5.87
N PRO A 96 12.43 13.79 -4.85
CA PRO A 96 13.63 13.36 -4.14
C PRO A 96 13.40 11.99 -3.49
N LEU A 97 14.42 11.15 -3.51
CA LEU A 97 14.40 9.88 -2.80
C LEU A 97 14.21 10.13 -1.28
N PRO A 98 13.24 9.48 -0.61
CA PRO A 98 13.07 9.66 0.84
C PRO A 98 14.30 9.20 1.60
N LYS A 99 14.72 9.96 2.63
CA LYS A 99 15.97 9.68 3.35
C LYS A 99 15.93 8.42 4.22
N THR A 100 14.76 7.99 4.67
CA THR A 100 14.66 6.94 5.71
C THR A 100 13.47 6.03 5.53
N TYR A 101 12.31 6.59 5.20
CA TYR A 101 11.07 5.84 5.10
C TYR A 101 10.35 6.13 3.80
N VAL A 102 9.81 5.08 3.21
CA VAL A 102 8.65 5.23 2.32
C VAL A 102 7.42 5.36 3.20
N GLU A 103 6.57 6.32 2.89
CA GLU A 103 5.38 6.61 3.69
C GLU A 103 4.08 6.28 2.95
N TRP A 104 3.18 5.61 3.65
CA TRP A 104 1.83 5.28 3.20
C TRP A 104 0.80 5.91 4.11
N SER A 105 -0.28 6.46 3.55
CA SER A 105 -1.30 7.18 4.29
C SER A 105 -2.72 6.90 3.79
N HIS A 106 -3.64 6.82 4.74
CA HIS A 106 -5.09 6.97 4.57
C HIS A 106 -5.54 8.34 5.11
N GLY A 107 -4.99 9.42 4.53
CA GLY A 107 -5.28 10.79 4.98
C GLY A 107 -4.59 11.19 6.30
N ALA A 108 -4.97 12.36 6.84
CA ALA A 108 -4.20 13.10 7.84
C ALA A 108 -3.98 12.40 9.20
N GLY A 109 -4.60 11.25 9.47
CA GLY A 109 -4.55 10.58 10.77
C GLY A 109 -4.35 9.07 10.71
N GLU A 110 -4.15 8.48 9.52
CA GLU A 110 -4.07 7.02 9.38
C GLU A 110 -3.00 6.61 8.36
N GLY A 111 -2.30 5.52 8.67
CA GLY A 111 -1.38 4.84 7.76
C GLY A 111 -2.10 3.77 6.96
N PHE A 112 -1.62 2.53 7.04
CA PHE A 112 -2.40 1.38 6.59
C PHE A 112 -3.59 1.15 7.52
N THR A 113 -4.75 0.84 6.96
CA THR A 113 -5.93 0.49 7.76
C THR A 113 -5.78 -0.89 8.38
N LEU A 114 -5.92 -0.97 9.71
CA LEU A 114 -5.72 -2.23 10.46
C LEU A 114 -6.68 -3.36 10.07
N SER A 115 -7.88 -3.04 9.59
CA SER A 115 -8.81 -4.06 9.09
C SER A 115 -8.41 -4.64 7.74
N HIS A 116 -7.40 -4.08 7.07
CA HIS A 116 -6.96 -4.42 5.71
C HIS A 116 -5.62 -5.17 5.71
N GLU A 117 -5.38 -6.04 6.70
CA GLU A 117 -4.14 -6.81 6.82
C GLU A 117 -3.71 -7.52 5.52
N GLY A 118 -2.40 -7.58 5.32
CA GLY A 118 -1.77 -8.27 4.20
C GLY A 118 -0.35 -7.78 3.91
N PRO A 119 0.41 -8.54 3.10
CA PRO A 119 1.82 -8.26 2.83
C PRO A 119 2.01 -7.04 1.92
N CYS A 120 3.18 -6.42 2.00
CA CYS A 120 3.59 -5.36 1.09
C CYS A 120 5.08 -5.42 0.71
N GLU A 121 5.42 -4.83 -0.43
CA GLU A 121 6.77 -4.71 -0.96
C GLU A 121 7.03 -3.29 -1.47
N VAL A 122 8.28 -2.85 -1.40
CA VAL A 122 8.73 -1.61 -2.06
C VAL A 122 9.87 -1.95 -3.02
N TYR A 123 9.84 -1.32 -4.19
CA TYR A 123 10.82 -1.47 -5.25
C TYR A 123 11.39 -0.13 -5.66
N CYS A 124 12.69 -0.13 -5.99
CA CYS A 124 13.32 0.91 -6.77
C CYS A 124 13.74 0.31 -8.11
N ASP A 125 13.10 0.78 -9.19
CA ASP A 125 13.02 0.11 -10.48
C ASP A 125 12.70 -1.41 -10.31
N GLU A 126 13.63 -2.29 -10.67
CA GLU A 126 13.47 -3.74 -10.53
C GLU A 126 14.03 -4.32 -9.22
N THR A 127 14.68 -3.49 -8.39
CA THR A 127 15.27 -3.94 -7.12
C THR A 127 14.25 -3.82 -5.99
N ARG A 128 13.84 -4.95 -5.39
CA ARG A 128 13.06 -4.92 -4.16
C ARG A 128 13.93 -4.39 -3.02
N VAL A 129 13.49 -3.32 -2.35
CA VAL A 129 14.21 -2.61 -1.27
C VAL A 129 13.51 -2.70 0.08
N PHE A 130 12.32 -3.32 0.13
CA PHE A 130 11.61 -3.67 1.36
C PHE A 130 10.58 -4.78 1.09
N GLN A 131 10.33 -5.61 2.09
CA GLN A 131 9.23 -6.58 2.14
C GLN A 131 8.79 -6.74 3.59
N ASP A 132 7.48 -6.85 3.82
CA ASP A 132 6.93 -7.37 5.08
C ASP A 132 5.66 -8.18 4.82
N ASP A 133 5.44 -9.21 5.64
CA ASP A 133 4.36 -10.18 5.48
C ASP A 133 2.99 -9.67 5.97
N ASN A 134 2.95 -8.54 6.70
CA ASN A 134 1.74 -7.88 7.18
C ASN A 134 1.99 -6.40 7.55
N CYS A 135 2.01 -5.53 6.54
CA CYS A 135 2.36 -4.13 6.72
C CYS A 135 1.39 -3.34 7.62
N PRO A 136 0.05 -3.52 7.52
CA PRO A 136 -0.88 -2.84 8.42
C PRO A 136 -0.63 -3.15 9.90
N LYS A 137 -0.30 -4.40 10.22
CA LYS A 137 -0.02 -4.84 11.58
C LYS A 137 1.33 -4.34 12.11
N ASN A 138 2.37 -4.38 11.26
CA ASN A 138 3.75 -4.12 11.69
C ASN A 138 4.13 -2.62 11.63
N PHE A 139 3.40 -1.81 10.83
CA PHE A 139 3.66 -0.38 10.65
C PHE A 139 2.39 0.47 10.89
N PRO A 140 1.82 0.45 12.12
CA PRO A 140 0.53 1.07 12.42
C PRO A 140 0.57 2.61 12.56
N ALA A 141 1.73 3.23 12.34
CA ALA A 141 1.89 4.67 12.45
C ALA A 141 1.07 5.41 11.37
N ALA A 142 0.82 6.71 11.60
CA ALA A 142 0.17 7.60 10.65
C ALA A 142 1.09 8.80 10.33
N PRO A 143 1.61 8.93 9.09
CA PRO A 143 1.61 7.90 8.05
C PRO A 143 2.39 6.66 8.49
N ALA A 144 2.13 5.52 7.84
CA ALA A 144 2.92 4.31 8.05
C ALA A 144 4.34 4.56 7.51
N LYS A 145 5.35 4.13 8.27
CA LYS A 145 6.77 4.38 7.96
C LYS A 145 7.48 3.07 7.65
N LEU A 146 7.69 2.81 6.36
CA LEU A 146 8.33 1.60 5.88
C LEU A 146 9.84 1.83 5.74
N PRO A 147 10.70 1.19 6.55
CA PRO A 147 12.14 1.26 6.33
C PRO A 147 12.46 0.59 5.00
N PHE A 148 13.49 1.03 4.32
CA PHE A 148 13.91 0.40 3.07
C PHE A 148 15.43 0.52 2.91
N ASP A 149 16.00 -0.31 2.05
CA ASP A 149 17.42 -0.25 1.74
C ASP A 149 17.70 0.94 0.81
N HIS A 150 17.74 2.14 1.40
CA HIS A 150 17.92 3.43 0.73
C HIS A 150 19.07 3.44 -0.28
N ASP A 151 20.25 2.98 0.12
CA ASP A 151 21.43 3.06 -0.74
C ASP A 151 21.33 2.16 -1.96
N ALA A 152 20.57 1.06 -1.88
CA ALA A 152 20.28 0.20 -3.02
C ALA A 152 19.30 0.85 -4.02
N CYS A 153 18.64 1.95 -3.63
CA CYS A 153 17.74 2.75 -4.46
C CYS A 153 18.45 3.93 -5.14
N LEU A 154 19.66 4.27 -4.72
CA LEU A 154 20.42 5.35 -5.35
C LEU A 154 20.75 4.99 -6.81
N GLY A 155 20.49 5.91 -7.71
CA GLY A 155 20.58 5.72 -9.16
C GLY A 155 19.29 5.26 -9.84
N SER A 156 18.24 4.92 -9.08
CA SER A 156 16.97 4.49 -9.64
C SER A 156 16.14 5.62 -10.21
N SER A 157 15.25 5.28 -11.14
CA SER A 157 14.36 6.22 -11.83
C SER A 157 12.95 6.27 -11.25
N GLN A 158 12.53 5.23 -10.53
CA GLN A 158 11.18 5.10 -10.00
C GLN A 158 11.21 4.34 -8.68
N LEU A 159 10.32 4.74 -7.77
CA LEU A 159 9.96 3.96 -6.58
C LEU A 159 8.52 3.50 -6.70
N SER A 160 8.25 2.23 -6.41
CA SER A 160 6.92 1.65 -6.40
C SER A 160 6.64 0.92 -5.09
N ILE A 161 5.42 1.05 -4.58
CA ILE A 161 4.89 0.25 -3.47
C ILE A 161 3.78 -0.67 -3.97
N TYR A 162 3.77 -1.89 -3.44
CA TYR A 162 2.86 -2.97 -3.76
C TYR A 162 2.25 -3.48 -2.46
N TRP A 163 0.93 -3.40 -2.29
CA TRP A 163 0.23 -3.90 -1.10
C TRP A 163 -1.05 -4.64 -1.51
N ILE A 164 -1.34 -5.74 -0.82
CA ILE A 164 -2.60 -6.48 -0.98
C ILE A 164 -3.34 -6.53 0.35
N ALA A 165 -4.61 -6.16 0.36
CA ALA A 165 -5.47 -6.26 1.52
C ALA A 165 -6.36 -7.52 1.43
N LEU A 166 -6.36 -8.31 2.50
CA LEU A 166 -6.90 -9.68 2.53
C LEU A 166 -8.14 -9.81 3.43
N HIS A 167 -8.86 -8.71 3.66
CA HIS A 167 -10.00 -8.66 4.59
C HIS A 167 -11.26 -9.37 4.10
N SER A 168 -11.30 -9.79 2.84
CA SER A 168 -12.41 -10.56 2.24
C SER A 168 -11.88 -11.55 1.19
N PRO A 169 -12.70 -12.48 0.67
CA PRO A 169 -12.29 -13.38 -0.42
C PRO A 169 -11.96 -12.66 -1.74
N SER A 170 -12.43 -11.43 -1.93
CA SER A 170 -11.99 -10.55 -3.03
C SER A 170 -10.90 -9.63 -2.49
N TRP A 171 -9.64 -10.00 -2.75
CA TRP A 171 -8.50 -9.25 -2.27
C TRP A 171 -8.35 -7.96 -3.06
N GLN A 172 -8.01 -6.89 -2.36
CA GLN A 172 -7.81 -5.57 -2.96
C GLN A 172 -6.33 -5.31 -3.15
N VAL A 173 -5.95 -4.90 -4.35
CA VAL A 173 -4.57 -4.62 -4.73
C VAL A 173 -4.35 -3.11 -4.81
N TYR A 174 -3.24 -2.66 -4.23
CA TYR A 174 -2.80 -1.28 -4.20
C TYR A 174 -1.39 -1.19 -4.78
N ILE A 175 -1.26 -0.40 -5.84
CA ILE A 175 0.02 -0.13 -6.49
C ILE A 175 0.11 1.37 -6.70
N ASN A 176 1.19 1.96 -6.20
CA ASN A 176 1.51 3.37 -6.37
C ASN A 176 2.97 3.48 -6.77
N CYS A 177 3.29 4.45 -7.63
CA CYS A 177 4.63 4.75 -8.03
C CYS A 177 4.90 6.26 -8.06
N ALA A 178 6.16 6.62 -7.91
CA ALA A 178 6.64 7.98 -8.16
C ALA A 178 7.95 7.93 -8.95
N PRO A 179 8.11 8.79 -9.98
CA PRO A 179 9.41 9.02 -10.57
C PRO A 179 10.36 9.66 -9.55
N LEU A 180 11.63 9.30 -9.61
CA LEU A 180 12.68 9.76 -8.71
C LEU A 180 13.62 10.73 -9.42
N GLU A 181 14.08 11.73 -8.68
CA GLU A 181 15.20 12.57 -9.10
C GLU A 181 16.46 11.72 -9.29
N LYS A 182 17.24 12.05 -10.32
CA LYS A 182 18.50 11.34 -10.60
C LYS A 182 19.46 11.49 -9.43
N THR A 183 19.89 10.36 -8.91
CA THR A 183 20.98 10.26 -7.93
C THR A 183 22.11 9.41 -8.50
N THR A 184 23.29 9.46 -7.90
CA THR A 184 24.41 8.60 -8.29
C THR A 184 24.32 7.29 -7.53
N SER A 185 24.32 6.16 -8.25
CA SER A 185 24.34 4.85 -7.61
C SER A 185 25.62 4.63 -6.82
N THR A 186 25.49 3.99 -5.66
CA THR A 186 26.61 3.55 -4.82
C THR A 186 27.02 2.10 -5.11
N GLY A 187 26.25 1.37 -5.94
CA GLY A 187 26.42 -0.06 -6.16
C GLY A 187 25.96 -0.95 -5.00
N ALA A 188 25.36 -0.37 -3.95
CA ALA A 188 24.84 -1.12 -2.81
C ALA A 188 23.76 -2.14 -3.24
N LYS A 189 23.72 -3.27 -2.54
CA LYS A 189 22.74 -4.34 -2.77
C LYS A 189 21.68 -4.30 -1.69
N SER A 190 20.42 -4.47 -2.10
CA SER A 190 19.31 -4.66 -1.18
C SER A 190 19.36 -6.06 -0.57
N LYS A 191 19.16 -6.17 0.74
CA LYS A 191 18.96 -7.44 1.45
C LYS A 191 17.60 -8.07 1.12
N PHE A 192 16.69 -7.29 0.53
CA PHE A 192 15.38 -7.75 0.08
C PHE A 192 15.37 -8.18 -1.40
N ALA A 193 16.49 -8.09 -2.11
CA ALA A 193 16.57 -8.40 -3.54
C ALA A 193 16.03 -9.81 -3.84
N VAL A 194 15.19 -9.93 -4.86
CA VAL A 194 14.64 -11.20 -5.32
C VAL A 194 15.68 -11.89 -6.21
N GLY A 195 16.01 -13.16 -5.92
CA GLY A 195 16.92 -13.95 -6.77
C GLY A 195 18.42 -13.77 -6.51
N GLY A 196 18.82 -13.00 -5.49
CA GLY A 196 20.20 -12.95 -4.99
C GLY A 196 20.30 -13.68 -3.65
N GLY A 197 21.13 -14.71 -3.55
CA GLY A 197 21.40 -15.41 -2.29
C GLY A 197 22.01 -14.47 -1.24
N GLY A 198 21.16 -13.94 -0.35
CA GLY A 198 21.55 -13.10 0.78
C GLY A 198 21.01 -13.69 2.06
N SER A 199 21.92 -14.26 2.86
CA SER A 199 21.68 -14.90 4.15
C SER A 199 20.89 -14.01 5.11
N SER A 200 19.78 -14.53 5.66
CA SER A 200 19.14 -13.92 6.81
C SER A 200 20.13 -13.91 7.97
N THR A 201 20.57 -12.71 8.38
CA THR A 201 21.18 -12.53 9.70
C THR A 201 20.38 -11.50 10.46
N THR A 202 19.80 -11.98 11.55
CA THR A 202 19.18 -11.22 12.63
C THR A 202 20.12 -10.10 13.11
N PRO A 203 19.65 -8.88 13.43
CA PRO A 203 20.52 -7.84 13.94
C PRO A 203 20.96 -8.17 15.35
N SER A 204 22.28 -8.30 15.57
CA SER A 204 22.87 -8.20 16.90
C SER A 204 23.80 -7.00 16.95
N THR A 205 23.62 -6.23 18.01
CA THR A 205 24.22 -4.93 18.37
C THR A 205 25.75 -5.00 18.54
N GLY A 206 26.48 -3.95 18.12
CA GLY A 206 27.78 -3.60 18.71
C GLY A 206 28.90 -3.07 17.79
N SER A 207 29.06 -1.75 17.78
CA SER A 207 30.29 -0.92 17.68
C SER A 207 31.44 -1.17 16.68
N SER A 208 31.55 -0.23 15.73
CA SER A 208 32.67 0.70 15.43
C SER A 208 34.11 0.26 15.08
N SER A 209 34.57 0.83 13.95
CA SER A 209 35.94 1.23 13.51
C SER A 209 36.89 0.10 13.08
N THR A 210 37.69 0.17 12.01
CA THR A 210 38.31 1.28 11.25
C THR A 210 38.78 0.79 9.87
N ALA A 211 38.99 1.71 8.93
CA ALA A 211 39.46 1.48 7.56
C ALA A 211 40.90 0.94 7.44
N GLN A 212 41.21 0.22 6.35
CA GLN A 212 42.31 0.56 5.42
C GLN A 212 42.26 -0.25 4.11
N THR A 213 42.54 0.46 3.02
CA THR A 213 42.78 0.05 1.62
C THR A 213 44.14 -0.63 1.43
N THR A 214 44.29 -1.48 0.40
CA THR A 214 45.16 -1.27 -0.79
C THR A 214 45.11 -2.44 -1.78
N ASP A 215 45.29 -2.09 -3.05
CA ASP A 215 45.42 -2.88 -4.29
C ASP A 215 46.42 -4.06 -4.24
N ASP A 216 46.27 -5.05 -5.13
CA ASP A 216 47.13 -5.18 -6.33
C ASP A 216 46.75 -6.40 -7.19
N SER A 217 47.00 -6.25 -8.48
CA SER A 217 46.75 -7.15 -9.61
C SER A 217 47.73 -8.34 -9.67
N SER A 218 47.33 -9.44 -10.30
CA SER A 218 48.06 -10.01 -11.45
C SER A 218 47.43 -11.28 -12.01
N GLN A 219 47.59 -11.40 -13.33
CA GLN A 219 47.15 -12.45 -14.25
C GLN A 219 47.92 -13.77 -14.08
N THR A 220 47.31 -14.87 -14.53
CA THR A 220 47.89 -15.96 -15.36
C THR A 220 46.75 -16.95 -15.67
N THR A 221 46.19 -16.98 -16.88
CA THR A 221 46.53 -17.85 -18.04
C THR A 221 46.53 -19.36 -17.79
N ASP A 222 45.54 -19.99 -18.42
CA ASP A 222 45.64 -21.14 -19.34
C ASP A 222 45.34 -22.58 -18.89
N ALA A 223 44.84 -23.30 -19.89
CA ALA A 223 44.84 -24.74 -20.13
C ALA A 223 43.70 -25.61 -19.57
N SER A 224 42.76 -25.84 -20.49
CA SER A 224 41.89 -26.99 -20.67
C SER A 224 42.60 -28.36 -20.58
N SER A 225 41.97 -29.35 -19.94
CA SER A 225 41.95 -30.74 -20.44
C SER A 225 40.87 -31.60 -19.81
N SER A 226 40.12 -32.24 -20.70
CA SER A 226 39.18 -33.33 -20.51
C SER A 226 39.75 -34.50 -19.73
N THR A 227 38.87 -35.20 -18.99
CA THR A 227 38.89 -36.66 -18.93
C THR A 227 37.46 -37.18 -18.87
N GLU A 228 37.18 -38.09 -19.79
CA GLU A 228 35.94 -38.85 -19.94
C GLU A 228 35.79 -39.86 -18.78
N GLN A 229 34.55 -40.10 -18.35
CA GLN A 229 34.20 -41.37 -17.72
C GLN A 229 32.81 -41.81 -18.19
N THR A 230 32.80 -42.96 -18.85
CA THR A 230 31.65 -43.68 -19.41
C THR A 230 31.20 -44.79 -18.46
N THR A 231 29.92 -45.20 -18.61
CA THR A 231 29.29 -46.48 -18.20
C THR A 231 29.00 -46.64 -16.70
N ASP A 232 27.86 -47.16 -16.22
CA ASP A 232 26.85 -48.06 -16.79
C ASP A 232 25.46 -47.82 -16.15
N ALA A 233 24.40 -48.19 -16.88
CA ALA A 233 22.99 -48.19 -16.42
C ALA A 233 22.60 -49.55 -15.81
N PRO A 234 21.63 -49.59 -14.86
CA PRO A 234 20.91 -50.83 -14.59
C PRO A 234 19.41 -50.73 -14.92
N THR A 235 19.06 -51.44 -15.97
CA THR A 235 17.93 -52.37 -16.19
C THR A 235 16.67 -52.30 -15.30
N THR A 236 15.55 -52.08 -15.98
CA THR A 236 14.15 -52.32 -15.59
C THR A 236 13.84 -53.79 -15.27
N PRO A 237 12.96 -54.10 -14.29
CA PRO A 237 12.20 -55.34 -14.28
C PRO A 237 10.73 -55.09 -14.70
N THR A 238 10.27 -55.90 -15.65
CA THR A 238 8.89 -55.97 -16.12
C THR A 238 8.13 -57.08 -15.38
N THR A 239 6.82 -56.82 -15.14
CA THR A 239 5.71 -57.78 -14.97
C THR A 239 5.58 -58.51 -13.63
N TYR A 240 4.46 -58.29 -12.93
CA TYR A 240 3.29 -59.19 -12.90
C TYR A 240 2.07 -58.46 -12.31
N ALA A 241 0.95 -58.54 -13.02
CA ALA A 241 -0.37 -58.12 -12.58
C ALA A 241 -0.99 -59.16 -11.62
N PRO A 242 -1.79 -58.73 -10.64
CA PRO A 242 -2.87 -59.55 -10.12
C PRO A 242 -4.25 -58.92 -10.37
N ALA A 243 -5.11 -59.79 -10.87
CA ALA A 243 -6.57 -59.93 -10.78
C ALA A 243 -7.45 -58.78 -10.24
N ASP A 244 -8.56 -58.62 -10.97
CA ASP A 244 -9.82 -57.98 -10.61
C ASP A 244 -10.14 -58.01 -9.11
N THR A 245 -10.40 -56.82 -8.57
CA THR A 245 -11.09 -56.66 -7.29
C THR A 245 -12.17 -55.59 -7.48
N GLU A 246 -13.36 -55.94 -7.03
CA GLU A 246 -14.64 -55.34 -7.37
C GLU A 246 -14.76 -53.84 -7.08
N ALA A 247 -15.59 -53.20 -7.90
CA ALA A 247 -16.04 -51.83 -7.75
C ALA A 247 -16.76 -51.63 -6.40
N PRO A 248 -16.36 -50.65 -5.57
CA PRO A 248 -17.16 -50.29 -4.41
C PRO A 248 -18.42 -49.55 -4.89
N SER A 249 -19.56 -50.07 -4.46
CA SER A 249 -20.88 -49.51 -4.70
C SER A 249 -21.00 -48.11 -4.11
N THR A 250 -21.61 -47.23 -4.90
CA THR A 250 -22.04 -45.87 -4.56
C THR A 250 -22.84 -45.87 -3.25
N PRO A 251 -22.46 -45.10 -2.22
CA PRO A 251 -23.37 -44.84 -1.11
C PRO A 251 -24.43 -43.83 -1.57
N GLU A 252 -25.70 -44.21 -1.48
CA GLU A 252 -26.82 -43.29 -1.60
C GLU A 252 -26.70 -42.20 -0.53
N SER A 253 -26.71 -40.95 -0.97
CA SER A 253 -26.72 -39.79 -0.08
C SER A 253 -28.12 -39.66 0.55
N PRO A 254 -28.24 -39.43 1.87
CA PRO A 254 -29.53 -39.25 2.50
C PRO A 254 -30.20 -37.97 1.97
N ALA A 255 -31.48 -38.08 1.63
CA ALA A 255 -32.32 -36.93 1.32
C ALA A 255 -32.28 -35.94 2.50
N THR A 256 -31.62 -34.80 2.27
CA THR A 256 -31.60 -33.70 3.22
C THR A 256 -32.87 -32.90 3.00
N GLU A 257 -33.71 -32.82 4.03
CA GLU A 257 -34.91 -32.00 4.01
C GLU A 257 -34.56 -30.53 3.72
N ALA A 258 -35.36 -29.91 2.87
CA ALA A 258 -35.24 -28.50 2.55
C ALA A 258 -35.38 -27.64 3.83
N PRO A 259 -34.51 -26.64 4.05
CA PRO A 259 -34.69 -25.74 5.18
C PRO A 259 -35.99 -24.96 5.01
N SER A 260 -36.85 -25.00 6.01
CA SER A 260 -38.03 -24.15 6.08
C SER A 260 -37.61 -22.69 6.07
N THR A 261 -38.24 -21.92 5.19
CA THR A 261 -38.11 -20.46 5.09
C THR A 261 -38.40 -19.84 6.46
N PRO A 262 -37.47 -19.07 7.07
CA PRO A 262 -37.82 -18.27 8.24
C PRO A 262 -38.78 -17.17 7.81
N GLU A 263 -39.92 -17.04 8.49
CA GLU A 263 -40.80 -15.89 8.33
C GLU A 263 -40.01 -14.61 8.66
N SER A 264 -40.12 -13.64 7.76
CA SER A 264 -39.55 -12.31 7.92
C SER A 264 -40.12 -11.65 9.18
N PRO A 265 -39.32 -11.07 10.08
CA PRO A 265 -39.86 -10.27 11.15
C PRO A 265 -40.61 -9.08 10.54
N ALA A 266 -41.82 -8.80 11.04
CA ALA A 266 -42.56 -7.61 10.67
C ALA A 266 -41.74 -6.39 11.08
N THR A 267 -41.28 -5.64 10.08
CA THR A 267 -40.66 -4.33 10.29
C THR A 267 -41.72 -3.38 10.81
N GLU A 268 -41.64 -3.01 12.09
CA GLU A 268 -42.34 -1.82 12.57
C GLU A 268 -41.81 -0.60 11.82
N VAL A 269 -42.71 0.04 11.07
CA VAL A 269 -42.44 1.31 10.39
C VAL A 269 -42.27 2.39 11.47
N PRO A 270 -41.12 3.08 11.54
CA PRO A 270 -40.99 4.23 12.41
C PRO A 270 -41.95 5.32 11.93
N ALA A 271 -42.71 5.90 12.86
CA ALA A 271 -43.55 7.05 12.59
C ALA A 271 -42.75 8.17 11.90
N ALA A 272 -43.33 8.76 10.86
CA ALA A 272 -42.75 9.87 10.14
C ALA A 272 -42.45 11.04 11.11
N PRO A 273 -41.26 11.67 11.05
CA PRO A 273 -41.00 12.86 11.83
C PRO A 273 -41.88 14.00 11.32
N GLU A 274 -42.56 14.69 12.24
CA GLU A 274 -43.32 15.91 11.93
C GLU A 274 -42.39 16.97 11.36
N SER A 275 -42.82 17.58 10.26
CA SER A 275 -42.16 18.70 9.60
C SER A 275 -42.00 19.88 10.58
N PRO A 276 -40.82 20.54 10.66
CA PRO A 276 -40.70 21.73 11.47
C PRO A 276 -41.52 22.87 10.85
N ALA A 277 -42.30 23.55 11.69
CA ALA A 277 -43.04 24.74 11.32
C ALA A 277 -42.08 25.86 10.91
N THR A 278 -42.25 26.38 9.69
CA THR A 278 -41.53 27.54 9.18
C THR A 278 -42.08 28.80 9.85
N GLU A 279 -41.34 29.37 10.81
CA GLU A 279 -41.60 30.74 11.26
C GLU A 279 -41.13 31.74 10.19
N ALA A 280 -42.02 32.68 9.86
CA ALA A 280 -41.73 33.80 8.97
C ALA A 280 -40.80 34.82 9.65
N PRO A 281 -39.89 35.49 8.92
CA PRO A 281 -39.01 36.48 9.52
C PRO A 281 -39.75 37.79 9.82
N ALA A 282 -39.51 38.33 11.02
CA ALA A 282 -39.90 39.67 11.43
C ALA A 282 -39.09 40.75 10.67
N PRO A 283 -39.64 41.96 10.45
CA PRO A 283 -39.00 42.99 9.63
C PRO A 283 -37.83 43.67 10.35
N THR A 284 -36.81 43.96 9.56
CA THR A 284 -35.57 44.69 9.90
C THR A 284 -35.84 46.15 10.25
N GLU A 285 -35.47 46.59 11.45
CA GLU A 285 -35.26 48.01 11.76
C GLU A 285 -33.78 48.40 11.61
N ALA A 286 -33.56 49.59 11.03
CA ALA A 286 -32.26 50.17 10.75
C ALA A 286 -31.59 50.75 12.01
N PRO A 287 -30.25 50.71 12.16
CA PRO A 287 -29.60 51.45 13.22
C PRO A 287 -29.25 52.87 12.76
N ALA A 288 -29.73 53.84 13.56
CA ALA A 288 -29.27 55.21 13.57
C ALA A 288 -27.95 55.35 14.35
N THR A 289 -27.19 56.37 13.94
CA THR A 289 -26.04 57.02 14.58
C THR A 289 -26.25 57.34 16.06
N ASP A 290 -25.24 57.17 16.92
CA ASP A 290 -24.38 58.26 17.41
C ASP A 290 -23.34 57.78 18.47
N ALA A 291 -22.35 58.64 18.70
CA ALA A 291 -21.08 58.48 19.42
C ALA A 291 -21.13 58.07 20.91
N PRO A 292 -19.98 57.61 21.50
CA PRO A 292 -19.82 57.47 22.94
C PRO A 292 -19.12 58.68 23.58
N ALA A 293 -19.72 59.22 24.65
CA ALA A 293 -19.05 60.02 25.68
C ALA A 293 -18.86 59.12 26.92
N GLY A 294 -17.62 58.93 27.40
CA GLY A 294 -17.11 59.53 28.65
C GLY A 294 -17.53 58.72 29.89
N ASN A 295 -16.70 58.35 30.87
CA ASN A 295 -15.59 59.07 31.48
C ASN A 295 -14.98 58.17 32.60
N THR A 296 -13.67 58.30 32.85
CA THR A 296 -12.95 58.39 34.15
C THR A 296 -11.47 58.09 33.84
N GLY A 297 -10.61 59.09 33.63
CA GLY A 297 -9.91 59.90 34.66
C GLY A 297 -8.74 59.07 35.24
N ALA A 298 -7.45 59.44 35.16
CA ALA A 298 -6.80 60.73 35.00
C ALA A 298 -5.30 60.59 34.59
N SER A 299 -4.74 61.69 34.05
CA SER A 299 -3.36 62.21 34.28
C SER A 299 -2.17 61.42 33.66
N GLN A 300 -1.20 61.97 32.90
CA GLN A 300 -0.60 63.31 32.78
C GLN A 300 0.08 63.50 31.39
N THR A 301 0.09 64.77 30.91
CA THR A 301 1.14 65.56 30.19
C THR A 301 2.01 64.91 29.09
N SER A 302 2.44 65.53 28.00
CA SER A 302 2.26 66.79 27.27
C SER A 302 3.11 66.67 25.99
N ASP A 303 2.82 67.49 24.98
CA ASP A 303 3.72 68.00 23.92
C ASP A 303 4.13 67.12 22.72
N ASP A 304 3.24 67.16 21.72
CA ASP A 304 3.42 67.73 20.36
C ASP A 304 4.82 67.81 19.70
N THR A 305 4.90 67.26 18.49
CA THR A 305 5.20 67.95 17.21
C THR A 305 6.18 67.16 16.33
N SER A 306 5.72 66.65 15.17
CA SER A 306 6.30 66.92 13.82
C SER A 306 6.01 65.86 12.74
N LYS A 307 5.13 66.25 11.81
CA LYS A 307 5.29 66.27 10.33
C LYS A 307 5.64 65.00 9.52
N CYS A 308 4.64 64.65 8.68
CA CYS A 308 4.66 64.52 7.20
C CYS A 308 5.10 63.24 6.44
N THR A 309 4.14 62.80 5.60
CA THR A 309 4.22 62.14 4.25
C THR A 309 4.63 60.65 4.19
N VAL A 310 3.94 59.77 3.44
CA VAL A 310 3.82 59.71 1.96
C VAL A 310 2.58 58.91 1.48
N ARG A 311 2.04 59.33 0.32
CA ARG A 311 0.91 58.83 -0.50
C ARG A 311 1.02 57.36 -1.00
N ARG A 312 -0.12 56.69 -1.19
CA ARG A 312 -0.32 55.65 -2.23
C ARG A 312 -1.55 55.97 -3.11
N ARG A 313 -1.34 55.93 -4.43
CA ARG A 313 -2.32 56.27 -5.49
C ARG A 313 -3.31 55.12 -5.74
N ARG A 314 -4.55 55.50 -6.05
CA ARG A 314 -5.60 54.69 -6.70
C ARG A 314 -5.30 54.51 -8.19
N HIS A 315 -5.76 53.40 -8.78
CA HIS A 315 -6.22 53.36 -10.17
C HIS A 315 -7.60 52.68 -10.22
N LEU A 316 -8.53 53.39 -10.87
CA LEU A 316 -9.91 53.00 -11.15
C LEU A 316 -9.96 52.16 -12.44
N ARG A 317 -11.01 51.34 -12.54
CA ARG A 317 -11.51 50.73 -13.77
C ARG A 317 -12.12 51.78 -14.70
N ASN A 318 -11.99 51.51 -15.99
CA ASN A 318 -13.10 51.63 -16.95
C ASN A 318 -13.21 50.27 -17.65
#